data_AF-A0A7Y5LHS7-F1
#
_entry.id   AF-A0A7Y5LHS7-F1
#
_cell.length_a   1.000
_cell.length_b   1.000
_cell.length_c   1.000
_cell.angle_alpha   90.00
_cell.angle_beta   90.00
_cell.angle_gamma   90.00
#
_symmetry.space_group_name_H-M   'P 1'
#
loop_
_entity.id
_entity.type
_entity.pdbx_description
1 polymer ?
#
loop_
_entity_poly.entity_id
_entity_poly.type
_entity_poly.pdbx_seq_one_letter_code
_entity_poly.pdbx_strand_id
1 'polypeptide(L)'
;MTAKNILIAIGFGALLMQSPGWAQGRYRDDYRYNRNRGGYYGADVVRRVKRDVQAMARIAAPRVDSEKRDLFRDTIYNLERFEYNGRRGKFDKDRLDGAIDEMKRLVGSDQISRRMKSALARNIEILRNLRDGRDDSYGYYGDRFGRW
;
A
#
# COMPACT_ATOMS: atom_id res chain seq x y z
N MET A 1 -51.51 -27.66 -3.79
CA MET A 1 -50.81 -26.71 -2.89
C MET A 1 -49.93 -27.51 -1.95
N THR A 2 -48.62 -27.53 -2.19
CA THR A 2 -47.62 -27.91 -1.17
C THR A 2 -46.29 -27.31 -1.57
N ALA A 3 -45.67 -26.63 -0.61
CA ALA A 3 -44.58 -25.70 -0.81
C ALA A 3 -43.20 -26.36 -0.63
N LYS A 4 -42.21 -25.75 -1.28
CA LYS A 4 -40.81 -25.55 -0.87
C LYS A 4 -39.95 -26.80 -0.64
N ASN A 5 -38.82 -26.85 -1.35
CA ASN A 5 -37.48 -26.92 -0.74
C ASN A 5 -36.41 -26.58 -1.79
N ILE A 6 -36.06 -25.29 -1.88
CA ILE A 6 -34.88 -24.84 -2.61
C ILE A 6 -33.68 -25.07 -1.69
N LEU A 7 -32.92 -26.12 -1.96
CA LEU A 7 -31.61 -26.36 -1.34
C LEU A 7 -30.59 -25.40 -1.98
N ILE A 8 -30.37 -24.25 -1.35
CA ILE A 8 -29.21 -23.40 -1.64
C ILE A 8 -28.02 -24.01 -0.89
N ALA A 9 -27.30 -24.91 -1.55
CA ALA A 9 -26.00 -25.36 -1.09
C ALA A 9 -24.98 -24.23 -1.32
N ILE A 10 -24.83 -23.33 -0.34
CA ILE A 10 -23.72 -22.38 -0.30
C ILE A 10 -22.46 -23.17 0.06
N GLY A 11 -21.80 -23.72 -0.96
CA GLY A 11 -20.50 -24.36 -0.82
C GLY A 11 -19.43 -23.33 -0.51
N PHE A 12 -19.16 -23.10 0.79
CA PHE A 12 -17.93 -22.46 1.26
C PHE A 12 -16.75 -23.42 1.09
N GLY A 13 -16.29 -23.59 -0.15
CA GLY A 13 -15.04 -24.28 -0.44
C GLY A 13 -13.86 -23.36 -0.09
N ALA A 14 -13.34 -23.53 1.13
CA ALA A 14 -12.16 -22.85 1.63
C ALA A 14 -10.95 -23.12 0.71
N LEU A 15 -10.65 -22.15 -0.16
CA LEU A 15 -9.34 -22.11 -0.81
C LEU A 15 -8.31 -21.80 0.28
N LEU A 16 -7.43 -22.74 0.58
CA LEU A 16 -6.20 -22.52 1.35
C LEU A 16 -5.29 -21.58 0.53
N MET A 17 -5.68 -20.31 0.44
CA MET A 17 -4.84 -19.25 -0.10
C MET A 17 -3.65 -19.13 0.84
N GLN A 18 -2.48 -19.53 0.35
CA GLN A 18 -1.20 -19.13 0.90
C GLN A 18 -1.31 -17.66 1.28
N SER A 19 -1.24 -17.36 2.58
CA SER A 19 -1.46 -16.01 3.09
C SER A 19 -0.49 -15.09 2.33
N PRO A 20 -0.99 -14.10 1.58
CA PRO A 20 -0.13 -13.22 0.79
C PRO A 20 0.92 -12.58 1.69
N GLY A 21 2.12 -12.29 1.18
CA GLY A 21 3.21 -11.68 1.96
C GLY A 21 2.79 -10.41 2.73
N TRP A 22 1.81 -9.65 2.22
CA TRP A 22 1.24 -8.48 2.90
C TRP A 22 0.47 -8.78 4.20
N ALA A 23 0.10 -10.03 4.36
CA ALA A 23 -0.76 -10.55 5.39
C ALA A 23 0.05 -11.17 6.56
N GLN A 24 1.36 -11.37 6.39
CA GLN A 24 2.30 -11.75 7.45
C GLN A 24 2.97 -10.48 8.02
N GLY A 25 2.89 -10.28 9.33
CA GLY A 25 3.36 -9.08 10.05
C GLY A 25 4.88 -8.85 10.08
N ARG A 26 5.65 -9.34 9.11
CA ARG A 26 7.12 -9.14 8.99
C ARG A 26 7.48 -7.74 8.49
N TYR A 27 6.79 -6.72 8.97
CA TYR A 27 6.97 -5.33 8.52
C TYR A 27 7.78 -4.48 9.50
N ARG A 28 8.12 -4.96 10.70
CA ARG A 28 8.74 -4.11 11.72
C ARG A 28 10.27 -4.07 11.66
N ASP A 29 10.90 -5.16 11.22
CA ASP A 29 12.36 -5.30 11.31
C ASP A 29 13.11 -4.73 10.10
N ASP A 30 12.55 -4.86 8.90
CA ASP A 30 13.23 -4.43 7.66
C ASP A 30 13.39 -2.90 7.52
N TYR A 31 12.48 -2.12 8.11
CA TYR A 31 12.49 -0.65 7.98
C TYR A 31 13.42 0.03 8.99
N ARG A 32 13.73 -0.61 10.12
CA ARG A 32 14.57 -0.03 11.18
C ARG A 32 16.07 -0.19 10.88
N TYR A 33 16.44 -1.25 10.16
CA TYR A 33 17.84 -1.58 9.86
C TYR A 33 18.42 -0.85 8.65
N ASN A 34 17.56 -0.18 7.90
CA ASN A 34 17.94 0.55 6.71
C ASN A 34 17.61 2.02 6.99
N ARG A 35 18.54 2.79 7.57
CA ARG A 35 18.55 4.28 7.53
C ARG A 35 19.88 4.86 7.02
N ASN A 36 20.87 4.03 6.70
CA ASN A 36 22.30 4.42 6.67
C ASN A 36 23.07 4.14 5.36
N ARG A 37 22.41 3.87 4.21
CA ARG A 37 23.11 3.64 2.93
C ARG A 37 22.51 4.46 1.79
N GLY A 38 23.22 5.52 1.39
CA GLY A 38 22.83 6.51 0.38
C GLY A 38 22.71 5.99 -1.07
N GLY A 39 21.80 5.05 -1.33
CA GLY A 39 21.43 4.61 -2.67
C GLY A 39 19.92 4.39 -2.76
N TYR A 40 19.25 5.10 -3.67
CA TYR A 40 17.89 4.84 -4.19
C TYR A 40 16.82 4.23 -3.24
N TYR A 41 16.83 4.65 -1.96
CA TYR A 41 16.01 4.11 -0.86
C TYR A 41 14.51 3.94 -1.16
N GLY A 42 13.96 4.87 -1.93
CA GLY A 42 12.53 4.88 -2.23
C GLY A 42 12.06 3.84 -3.24
N ALA A 43 12.93 3.41 -4.16
CA ALA A 43 12.48 2.54 -5.25
C ALA A 43 12.14 1.13 -4.80
N ASP A 44 12.83 0.59 -3.79
CA ASP A 44 12.54 -0.75 -3.28
C ASP A 44 11.29 -0.75 -2.39
N VAL A 45 11.12 0.30 -1.59
CA VAL A 45 9.92 0.51 -0.76
C VAL A 45 8.67 0.64 -1.61
N VAL A 46 8.70 1.50 -2.63
CA VAL A 46 7.55 1.71 -3.52
C VAL A 46 7.22 0.44 -4.31
N ARG A 47 8.24 -0.28 -4.80
CA ARG A 47 8.03 -1.55 -5.50
C ARG A 47 7.35 -2.59 -4.63
N ARG A 48 7.73 -2.68 -3.35
CA ARG A 48 7.10 -3.57 -2.38
C ARG A 48 5.64 -3.19 -2.16
N VAL A 49 5.35 -1.93 -1.85
CA VAL A 49 3.99 -1.44 -1.65
C VAL A 49 3.13 -1.72 -2.89
N LYS A 50 3.66 -1.46 -4.09
CA LYS A 50 2.97 -1.77 -5.35
C LYS A 50 2.62 -3.25 -5.47
N ARG A 51 3.56 -4.16 -5.17
CA ARG A 51 3.31 -5.61 -5.19
C ARG A 51 2.22 -6.02 -4.19
N ASP A 52 2.23 -5.43 -3.00
CA ASP A 52 1.22 -5.68 -1.98
C ASP A 52 -0.17 -5.23 -2.45
N VAL A 53 -0.28 -4.02 -2.99
CA VAL A 53 -1.53 -3.46 -3.54
C VAL A 53 -2.03 -4.30 -4.72
N GLN A 54 -1.15 -4.73 -5.63
CA GLN A 54 -1.50 -5.62 -6.75
C GLN A 54 -2.07 -6.97 -6.25
N ALA A 55 -1.45 -7.57 -5.22
CA ALA A 55 -1.95 -8.80 -4.63
C ALA A 55 -3.31 -8.59 -3.94
N MET A 56 -3.47 -7.49 -3.21
CA MET A 56 -4.74 -7.11 -2.57
C MET A 56 -5.85 -6.90 -3.62
N ALA A 57 -5.56 -6.19 -4.71
CA ALA A 57 -6.51 -5.94 -5.79
C ALA A 57 -7.04 -7.25 -6.39
N ARG A 58 -6.16 -8.23 -6.66
CA ARG A 58 -6.55 -9.56 -7.17
C ARG A 58 -7.47 -10.31 -6.22
N ILE A 59 -7.19 -10.24 -4.91
CA ILE A 59 -7.96 -10.95 -3.87
C ILE A 59 -9.31 -10.25 -3.58
N ALA A 60 -9.33 -8.93 -3.65
CA ALA A 60 -10.50 -8.10 -3.40
C ALA A 60 -11.46 -8.06 -4.60
N ALA A 61 -10.95 -8.19 -5.83
CA ALA A 61 -11.71 -8.06 -7.08
C ALA A 61 -13.12 -8.71 -7.08
N PRO A 62 -13.31 -9.98 -6.64
CA PRO A 62 -14.64 -10.60 -6.67
C PRO A 62 -15.62 -10.04 -5.62
N ARG A 63 -15.18 -9.23 -4.66
CA ARG A 63 -15.96 -8.76 -3.50
C ARG A 63 -16.18 -7.26 -3.46
N VAL A 64 -15.52 -6.50 -4.33
CA VAL A 64 -15.56 -5.03 -4.32
C VAL A 64 -16.17 -4.50 -5.63
N ASP A 65 -16.80 -3.34 -5.53
CA ASP A 65 -17.42 -2.65 -6.66
C ASP A 65 -16.39 -2.03 -7.63
N SER A 66 -16.89 -1.39 -8.69
CA SER A 66 -16.05 -0.70 -9.68
C SER A 66 -15.26 0.46 -9.08
N GLU A 67 -15.82 1.23 -8.14
CA GLU A 67 -15.14 2.36 -7.52
C GLU A 67 -13.89 1.90 -6.76
N LYS A 68 -13.98 0.81 -5.98
CA LYS A 68 -12.82 0.28 -5.24
C LYS A 68 -11.81 -0.38 -6.17
N ARG A 69 -12.25 -0.98 -7.28
CA ARG A 69 -11.34 -1.48 -8.34
C ARG A 69 -10.57 -0.33 -8.96
N ASP A 70 -11.23 0.80 -9.22
CA ASP A 70 -10.59 2.01 -9.75
C ASP A 70 -9.58 2.57 -8.75
N LEU A 71 -9.90 2.64 -7.45
CA LEU A 71 -8.94 3.04 -6.42
C LEU A 71 -7.69 2.16 -6.39
N PHE A 72 -7.84 0.84 -6.50
CA PHE A 72 -6.69 -0.06 -6.61
C PHE A 72 -5.85 0.22 -7.86
N ARG A 73 -6.50 0.39 -9.03
CA ARG A 73 -5.83 0.69 -10.29
C ARG A 73 -5.07 2.02 -10.22
N ASP A 74 -5.72 3.05 -9.69
CA ASP A 74 -5.18 4.41 -9.63
C ASP A 74 -4.00 4.47 -8.64
N THR A 75 -4.10 3.78 -7.50
CA THR A 75 -2.98 3.59 -6.56
C THR A 75 -1.78 2.97 -7.29
N ILE A 76 -1.98 1.87 -8.02
CA ILE A 76 -0.91 1.17 -8.75
C ILE A 76 -0.30 2.09 -9.81
N TYR A 77 -1.13 2.79 -10.57
CA TYR A 77 -0.70 3.73 -11.61
C TYR A 77 0.15 4.86 -11.04
N ASN A 78 -0.27 5.45 -9.92
CA ASN A 78 0.48 6.51 -9.25
C ASN A 78 1.85 6.01 -8.75
N LEU A 79 1.92 4.82 -8.15
CA LEU A 79 3.19 4.23 -7.73
C LEU A 79 4.11 3.92 -8.93
N GLU A 80 3.57 3.46 -10.05
CA GLU A 80 4.35 3.23 -11.29
C GLU A 80 4.91 4.52 -11.88
N ARG A 81 4.10 5.59 -11.90
CA ARG A 81 4.55 6.91 -12.35
C ARG A 81 5.60 7.50 -11.41
N PHE A 82 5.42 7.34 -10.10
CA PHE A 82 6.43 7.72 -9.11
C PHE A 82 7.76 7.00 -9.36
N GLU A 83 7.75 5.67 -9.56
CA GLU A 83 8.97 4.90 -9.87
C GLU A 83 9.61 5.36 -11.18
N TYR A 84 8.81 5.57 -12.22
CA TYR A 84 9.27 6.02 -13.53
C TYR A 84 9.97 7.39 -13.45
N ASN A 85 9.35 8.35 -12.78
CA ASN A 85 9.92 9.69 -12.58
C ASN A 85 11.13 9.64 -11.65
N GLY A 86 11.06 8.81 -10.61
CA GLY A 86 12.17 8.53 -9.70
C GLY A 86 13.42 8.12 -10.46
N ARG A 87 13.32 7.11 -11.34
CA ARG A 87 14.42 6.63 -12.21
C ARG A 87 15.06 7.71 -13.07
N ARG A 88 14.33 8.78 -13.37
CA ARG A 88 14.81 9.95 -14.13
C ARG A 88 15.36 11.06 -13.23
N GLY A 89 15.55 10.78 -11.94
CA GLY A 89 16.02 11.73 -10.93
C GLY A 89 14.93 12.64 -10.37
N LYS A 90 13.66 12.51 -10.78
CA LYS A 90 12.55 13.36 -10.33
C LYS A 90 11.77 12.69 -9.20
N PHE A 91 11.78 13.31 -8.02
CA PHE A 91 10.89 12.91 -6.94
C PHE A 91 9.50 13.50 -7.16
N ASP A 92 8.55 12.65 -7.55
CA ASP A 92 7.19 13.09 -7.89
C ASP A 92 6.27 13.00 -6.67
N LYS A 93 6.32 14.02 -5.81
CA LYS A 93 5.54 14.06 -4.58
C LYS A 93 4.03 13.93 -4.83
N ASP A 94 3.52 14.55 -5.90
CA ASP A 94 2.11 14.52 -6.26
C ASP A 94 1.63 13.09 -6.55
N ARG A 95 2.47 12.26 -7.22
CA ARG A 95 2.16 10.85 -7.43
C ARG A 95 2.18 10.04 -6.15
N LEU A 96 3.10 10.34 -5.25
CA LEU A 96 3.18 9.65 -3.97
C LEU A 96 1.97 9.98 -3.07
N ASP A 97 1.57 11.26 -3.03
CA ASP A 97 0.42 11.73 -2.26
C ASP A 97 -0.90 11.20 -2.85
N GLY A 98 -1.03 11.16 -4.18
CA GLY A 98 -2.17 10.50 -4.85
C GLY A 98 -2.34 9.06 -4.37
N ALA A 99 -1.28 8.24 -4.50
CA ALA A 99 -1.30 6.85 -4.05
C ALA A 99 -1.68 6.69 -2.57
N ILE A 100 -1.21 7.61 -1.71
CA ILE A 100 -1.58 7.63 -0.29
C ILE A 100 -3.08 7.91 -0.12
N ASP A 101 -3.64 8.87 -0.84
CA ASP A 101 -5.04 9.25 -0.72
C ASP A 101 -6.00 8.19 -1.26
N GLU A 102 -5.67 7.52 -2.37
CA GLU A 102 -6.44 6.38 -2.85
C GLU A 102 -6.43 5.22 -1.85
N MET A 103 -5.28 4.92 -1.23
CA MET A 103 -5.21 3.91 -0.16
C MET A 103 -6.02 4.29 1.09
N LYS A 104 -6.08 5.57 1.48
CA LYS A 104 -6.95 6.01 2.58
C LYS A 104 -8.41 5.75 2.28
N ARG A 105 -8.85 6.03 1.04
CA ARG A 105 -10.21 5.73 0.59
C ARG A 105 -10.51 4.23 0.64
N LEU A 106 -9.55 3.38 0.27
CA LEU A 106 -9.66 1.93 0.43
C LEU A 106 -9.78 1.51 1.91
N VAL A 107 -9.01 2.12 2.82
CA VAL A 107 -9.11 1.84 4.27
C VAL A 107 -10.49 2.23 4.83
N GLY A 108 -11.07 3.34 4.35
CA GLY A 108 -12.40 3.80 4.75
C GLY A 108 -13.55 2.89 4.31
N SER A 109 -13.36 2.12 3.23
CA SER A 109 -14.39 1.28 2.62
C SER A 109 -14.82 0.10 3.50
N ASP A 110 -16.11 -0.17 3.63
CA ASP A 110 -16.67 -1.37 4.28
C ASP A 110 -16.45 -2.67 3.48
N GLN A 111 -16.29 -2.56 2.16
CA GLN A 111 -16.01 -3.68 1.25
C GLN A 111 -14.59 -4.25 1.39
N ILE A 112 -13.70 -3.54 2.09
CA ILE A 112 -12.31 -3.97 2.31
C ILE A 112 -12.20 -4.70 3.65
N SER A 113 -11.69 -5.93 3.61
CA SER A 113 -11.52 -6.75 4.83
C SER A 113 -10.62 -6.06 5.86
N ARG A 114 -10.91 -6.27 7.17
CA ARG A 114 -10.11 -5.69 8.27
C ARG A 114 -8.61 -5.96 8.13
N ARG A 115 -8.23 -7.19 7.74
CA ARG A 115 -6.82 -7.58 7.54
C ARG A 115 -6.15 -6.76 6.43
N MET A 116 -6.87 -6.50 5.34
CA MET A 116 -6.40 -5.68 4.23
C MET A 116 -6.31 -4.21 4.62
N LYS A 117 -7.29 -3.68 5.39
CA LYS A 117 -7.21 -2.32 5.95
C LYS A 117 -5.96 -2.12 6.80
N SER A 118 -5.64 -3.05 7.69
CA SER A 118 -4.42 -2.96 8.50
C SER A 118 -3.15 -2.99 7.66
N ALA A 119 -3.13 -3.74 6.55
CA ALA A 119 -1.99 -3.77 5.64
C ALA A 119 -1.86 -2.47 4.82
N LEU A 120 -2.97 -1.95 4.31
CA LEU A 120 -3.01 -0.64 3.64
C LEU A 120 -2.58 0.49 4.57
N ALA A 121 -3.02 0.49 5.82
CA ALA A 121 -2.60 1.48 6.82
C ALA A 121 -1.08 1.47 7.04
N ARG A 122 -0.47 0.28 7.13
CA ARG A 122 1.00 0.16 7.19
C ARG A 122 1.67 0.70 5.93
N ASN A 123 1.16 0.36 4.75
CA ASN A 123 1.70 0.83 3.48
C ASN A 123 1.61 2.37 3.37
N ILE A 124 0.53 2.98 3.85
CA ILE A 124 0.38 4.44 3.93
C ILE A 124 1.47 5.05 4.83
N GLU A 125 1.69 4.49 6.02
CA GLU A 125 2.74 4.97 6.94
C GLU A 125 4.13 4.86 6.31
N ILE A 126 4.40 3.76 5.61
CA ILE A 126 5.65 3.54 4.88
C ILE A 126 5.85 4.61 3.79
N LEU A 127 4.83 4.90 2.98
CA LEU A 127 4.94 5.93 1.93
C LEU A 127 5.05 7.34 2.53
N ARG A 128 4.40 7.63 3.66
CA ARG A 128 4.56 8.88 4.39
C ARG A 128 5.99 9.06 4.91
N ASN A 129 6.56 8.02 5.52
CA ASN A 129 7.96 8.06 5.98
C ASN A 129 8.93 8.26 4.80
N LEU A 130 8.65 7.69 3.63
CA LEU A 130 9.43 7.92 2.41
C LEU A 130 9.31 9.38 1.92
N ARG A 131 8.09 9.93 1.97
CA ARG A 131 7.82 11.32 1.62
C ARG A 131 8.58 12.28 2.53
N ASP A 132 8.41 12.10 3.83
CA ASP A 132 8.93 13.00 4.87
C ASP A 132 10.46 12.86 5.00
N GLY A 133 11.01 11.63 4.89
CA GLY A 133 12.46 11.39 4.94
C GLY A 133 13.25 11.97 3.75
N ARG A 134 12.59 12.34 2.65
CA ARG A 134 13.20 13.13 1.57
C ARG A 134 13.10 14.64 1.82
N ASP A 135 12.01 15.10 2.43
CA ASP A 135 11.85 16.50 2.83
C ASP A 135 12.88 16.85 3.93
N ASP A 136 13.17 15.93 4.87
CA ASP A 136 14.23 16.09 5.87
C ASP A 136 15.63 16.18 5.24
N SER A 137 15.88 15.49 4.10
CA SER A 137 17.17 15.58 3.41
C SER A 137 17.42 16.94 2.73
N TYR A 138 16.40 17.80 2.63
CA TYR A 138 16.51 19.20 2.22
C TYR A 138 16.40 20.18 3.41
N GLY A 139 16.08 19.70 4.62
CA GLY A 139 15.95 20.50 5.83
C GLY A 139 17.01 20.28 6.91
N TYR A 140 17.86 19.25 6.80
CA TYR A 140 18.85 18.88 7.83
C TYR A 140 20.32 19.16 7.43
N TYR A 141 20.56 20.25 6.70
CA TYR A 141 21.88 20.91 6.61
C TYR A 141 21.83 22.36 7.13
N GLY A 142 20.83 22.68 7.96
CA GLY A 142 20.79 23.90 8.76
C GLY A 142 20.38 23.51 10.19
N ASP A 143 21.08 24.04 11.17
CA ASP A 143 20.61 24.11 12.56
C ASP A 143 20.62 22.83 13.41
N ARG A 144 21.81 22.22 13.62
CA ARG A 144 22.14 21.70 14.97
C ARG A 144 23.62 21.46 15.30
N PHE A 145 24.49 22.40 14.92
CA PHE A 145 25.73 22.67 15.67
C PHE A 145 25.66 24.07 16.26
N GLY A 146 24.79 24.24 17.24
CA GLY A 146 24.66 25.48 18.00
C GLY A 146 24.12 25.15 19.37
N ARG A 147 25.04 25.13 20.36
CA ARG A 147 24.84 25.29 21.82
C ARG A 147 23.64 24.58 22.45
N TRP A 148 23.90 23.71 23.43
CA TRP A 148 23.81 24.03 24.87
C TRP A 148 24.62 22.98 25.63
#